data_AF-A0A956FF89-F1
#
_entry.id   AF-A0A956FF89-F1
#
_cell.length_a   1.000
_cell.length_b   1.000
_cell.length_c   1.000
_cell.angle_alpha   90.00
_cell.angle_beta   90.00
_cell.angle_gamma   90.00
#
_symmetry.space_group_name_H-M   'P 1'
#
loop_
_entity.id
_entity.type
_entity.pdbx_description
1 polymer ?
#
loop_
_entity_poly.entity_id
_entity_poly.type
_entity_poly.pdbx_seq_one_letter_code
_entity_poly.pdbx_strand_id
1 'polypeptide(L)'
;MKPCPYCAELIQDQAAKCRYCGEWLDPSKRPAWSGSPDSGAAMPSDPAVLGDEPTHDSATAATLPVGSGLPELPPREPERSWSAPAWLANAQAARNEPEPATPPPPTDQQTLEEVALRMERIRQSAAAVRHSAETDAPAHSRARPRAELEVEPGVTLPAGSLRAVDLEAAPHPSRVAV
;
A
#
# COMPACT_ATOMS: atom_id res chain seq x y z
N MET A 1 1.29 -27.51 -16.29
CA MET A 1 1.38 -26.98 -14.91
C MET A 1 2.86 -26.83 -14.63
N LYS A 2 3.29 -25.68 -14.10
CA LYS A 2 4.70 -25.38 -13.79
C LYS A 2 4.83 -24.95 -12.33
N PRO A 3 5.97 -25.16 -11.66
CA PRO A 3 6.20 -24.62 -10.33
C PRO A 3 6.46 -23.10 -10.42
N CYS A 4 5.95 -22.36 -9.43
CA CYS A 4 6.25 -20.94 -9.27
C CYS A 4 7.74 -20.76 -8.90
N PRO A 5 8.52 -19.90 -9.59
CA PRO A 5 9.93 -19.69 -9.28
C PRO A 5 10.17 -18.99 -7.92
N TYR A 6 9.13 -18.35 -7.36
CA TYR A 6 9.24 -17.60 -6.09
C TYR A 6 8.84 -18.41 -4.86
N CYS A 7 7.80 -19.27 -4.98
CA CYS A 7 7.23 -19.99 -3.85
C CYS A 7 7.08 -21.51 -4.08
N ALA A 8 7.57 -22.04 -5.20
CA ALA A 8 7.53 -23.46 -5.59
C ALA A 8 6.13 -24.10 -5.78
N GLU A 9 5.04 -23.37 -5.53
CA GLU A 9 3.68 -23.88 -5.70
C GLU A 9 3.31 -24.14 -7.17
N LEU A 10 2.45 -25.14 -7.41
CA LEU A 10 2.00 -25.52 -8.74
C LEU A 10 1.00 -24.51 -9.32
N ILE A 11 1.36 -23.92 -10.46
CA ILE A 11 0.57 -22.91 -11.17
C ILE A 11 0.29 -23.33 -12.62
N GLN A 12 -0.68 -22.66 -13.25
CA GLN A 12 -0.97 -22.88 -14.67
C GLN A 12 0.17 -22.35 -15.55
N ASP A 13 0.44 -23.01 -16.68
CA ASP A 13 1.54 -22.60 -17.57
C ASP A 13 1.33 -21.20 -18.16
N GLN A 14 0.06 -20.83 -18.36
CA GLN A 14 -0.40 -19.53 -18.86
C GLN A 14 -0.59 -18.48 -17.76
N ALA A 15 -0.31 -18.79 -16.49
CA ALA A 15 -0.47 -17.84 -15.40
C ALA A 15 0.52 -16.66 -15.57
N ALA A 16 -0.01 -15.43 -15.50
CA ALA A 16 0.79 -14.20 -15.47
C ALA A 16 1.22 -13.81 -14.04
N LYS A 17 0.44 -14.21 -13.04
CA LYS A 17 0.66 -13.91 -11.61
C LYS A 17 0.42 -15.17 -10.79
N CYS A 18 1.27 -15.41 -9.78
CA CYS A 18 1.08 -16.53 -8.88
C CYS A 18 -0.09 -16.27 -7.92
N ARG A 19 -1.02 -17.24 -7.78
CA ARG A 19 -2.16 -17.13 -6.86
C ARG A 19 -1.77 -17.28 -5.38
N TYR A 20 -0.58 -17.83 -5.10
CA TYR A 20 -0.12 -18.18 -3.76
C TYR A 20 0.74 -17.07 -3.15
N CYS A 21 1.81 -16.64 -3.85
CA CYS A 21 2.68 -15.55 -3.37
C CYS A 21 2.34 -14.18 -3.94
N GLY A 22 1.51 -14.10 -4.99
CA GLY A 22 1.16 -12.83 -5.62
C GLY A 22 2.24 -12.21 -6.51
N GLU A 23 3.37 -12.88 -6.74
CA GLU A 23 4.43 -12.34 -7.60
C GLU A 23 4.08 -12.48 -9.09
N TRP A 24 4.53 -11.51 -9.89
CA TRP A 24 4.35 -11.51 -11.35
C TRP A 24 5.42 -12.38 -12.00
N LEU A 25 4.99 -13.35 -12.81
CA LEU A 25 5.89 -14.30 -13.50
C LEU A 25 6.40 -13.74 -14.83
N ASP A 26 5.69 -12.75 -15.37
CA ASP A 26 6.02 -12.04 -16.59
C ASP A 26 6.05 -10.53 -16.28
N PRO A 27 7.23 -9.89 -16.34
CA PRO A 27 7.36 -8.47 -16.04
C PRO A 27 6.61 -7.60 -17.06
N SER A 28 6.35 -8.09 -18.28
CA SER A 28 5.63 -7.33 -19.31
C SER A 28 4.13 -7.21 -19.01
N LYS A 29 3.58 -8.17 -18.25
CA LYS A 29 2.17 -8.17 -17.84
C LYS A 29 1.95 -7.42 -16.54
N ARG A 30 3.03 -7.01 -15.87
CA ARG A 30 2.98 -6.25 -14.63
C ARG A 30 2.44 -4.85 -14.92
N PRO A 31 1.32 -4.44 -14.33
CA PRO A 31 0.77 -3.11 -14.57
C PRO A 31 1.65 -2.05 -13.89
N ALA A 32 1.77 -0.87 -14.52
CA ALA A 32 2.67 0.20 -14.10
C ALA A 32 2.49 0.64 -12.62
N TRP A 33 1.28 0.52 -12.08
CA TRP A 33 0.97 0.87 -10.69
C TRP A 33 1.52 -0.13 -9.65
N SER A 34 1.91 -1.34 -10.08
CA SER A 34 2.37 -2.39 -9.16
C SER A 34 3.86 -2.28 -8.79
N GLY A 35 4.49 -1.14 -9.05
CA GLY A 35 5.76 -0.71 -8.48
C GLY A 35 6.91 -1.71 -8.62
N SER A 36 7.64 -1.65 -9.74
CA SER A 36 9.01 -2.17 -9.75
C SER A 36 9.96 -1.01 -9.42
N PRO A 37 10.86 -1.16 -8.44
CA PRO A 37 11.83 -0.11 -8.09
C PRO A 37 12.89 0.13 -9.18
N ASP A 38 12.95 -0.73 -10.20
CA ASP A 38 13.98 -0.67 -11.26
C ASP A 38 13.59 0.22 -12.45
N SER A 39 12.32 0.59 -12.59
CA SER A 39 11.91 1.61 -13.54
C SER A 39 12.14 2.97 -12.90
N GLY A 40 13.32 3.55 -13.16
CA GLY A 40 13.70 4.92 -12.84
C GLY A 40 12.80 5.98 -13.51
N ALA A 41 11.50 5.89 -13.31
CA ALA A 41 10.57 6.99 -13.46
C ALA A 41 10.81 7.89 -12.25
N ALA A 42 11.72 8.86 -12.43
CA ALA A 42 11.77 10.06 -11.62
C ALA A 42 10.34 10.54 -11.40
N MET A 43 9.86 10.40 -10.16
CA MET A 43 8.62 11.03 -9.76
C MET A 43 8.76 12.52 -10.08
N PRO A 44 7.85 13.14 -10.85
CA PRO A 44 7.77 14.59 -10.83
C PRO A 44 7.51 14.97 -9.38
N SER A 45 8.47 15.65 -8.76
CA SER A 45 8.28 16.30 -7.48
C SER A 45 7.25 17.39 -7.72
N ASP A 46 5.98 17.10 -7.49
CA ASP A 46 4.90 18.08 -7.52
C ASP A 46 5.05 18.97 -6.27
N PRO A 47 5.41 20.25 -6.40
CA PRO A 47 5.47 21.15 -5.26
C PRO A 47 4.06 21.67 -4.99
N ALA A 48 3.51 21.27 -3.84
CA ALA A 48 2.53 22.05 -3.10
C ALA A 48 1.33 22.60 -3.90
N VAL A 49 0.29 21.78 -4.11
CA VAL A 49 -1.06 22.30 -4.32
C VAL A 49 -1.73 22.43 -2.96
N LEU A 50 -1.62 23.64 -2.41
CA LEU A 50 -2.46 24.15 -1.33
C LEU A 50 -3.92 24.13 -1.78
N GLY A 51 -4.74 23.47 -0.97
CA GLY A 51 -6.17 23.70 -0.71
C GLY A 51 -7.06 24.23 -1.82
N ASP A 52 -7.98 23.38 -2.28
CA ASP A 52 -9.36 23.82 -2.48
C ASP A 52 -10.31 22.72 -1.99
N GLU A 53 -11.13 23.08 -1.01
CA GLU A 53 -12.19 22.27 -0.40
C GLU A 53 -13.31 22.03 -1.43
N PRO A 54 -13.67 20.78 -1.78
CA PRO A 54 -14.89 20.55 -2.53
C PRO A 54 -16.08 20.70 -1.58
N THR A 55 -16.67 21.89 -1.58
CA THR A 55 -18.00 22.17 -1.07
C THR A 55 -19.01 21.32 -1.86
N HIS A 56 -19.46 20.22 -1.26
CA HIS A 56 -20.60 19.47 -1.73
C HIS A 56 -21.88 20.22 -1.37
N ASP A 57 -22.19 21.26 -2.15
CA ASP A 57 -23.48 21.96 -2.07
C ASP A 57 -24.45 21.40 -3.11
N SER A 58 -25.61 21.01 -2.60
CA SER A 58 -26.93 21.15 -3.20
C SER A 58 -27.25 20.50 -4.55
N ALA A 59 -28.05 19.42 -4.44
CA ALA A 59 -29.41 19.36 -4.97
C ALA A 59 -29.68 20.10 -6.30
N THR A 60 -29.80 19.34 -7.38
CA THR A 60 -30.81 19.63 -8.40
C THR A 60 -31.60 18.36 -8.70
N ALA A 61 -32.83 18.35 -8.19
CA ALA A 61 -33.87 17.45 -8.63
C ALA A 61 -34.08 17.66 -10.13
N ALA A 62 -33.70 16.68 -10.94
CA ALA A 62 -34.01 16.64 -12.35
C ALA A 62 -35.50 16.31 -12.51
N THR A 63 -36.34 17.35 -12.51
CA THR A 63 -37.70 17.31 -13.05
C THR A 63 -37.58 17.08 -14.55
N LEU A 64 -37.77 15.85 -15.01
CA LEU A 64 -37.90 15.55 -16.42
C LEU A 64 -39.27 16.03 -16.92
N PRO A 65 -39.35 16.82 -18.00
CA PRO A 65 -40.61 17.21 -18.60
C PRO A 65 -41.30 15.98 -19.20
N VAL A 66 -42.57 15.78 -18.81
CA VAL A 66 -43.45 14.76 -19.37
C VAL A 66 -43.74 15.13 -20.83
N GLY A 67 -43.01 14.50 -21.75
CA GLY A 67 -43.21 14.63 -23.19
C GLY A 67 -44.22 13.60 -23.66
N SER A 68 -45.48 13.99 -23.76
CA SER A 68 -46.56 13.25 -24.38
C SER A 68 -46.23 12.91 -25.84
N GLY A 69 -46.35 11.64 -26.21
CA GLY A 69 -46.31 11.23 -27.62
C GLY A 69 -45.74 9.84 -27.86
N LEU A 70 -46.23 8.81 -27.17
CA LEU A 70 -46.04 7.43 -27.62
C LEU A 70 -47.22 7.05 -28.52
N PRO A 71 -46.98 6.54 -29.75
CA PRO A 71 -48.04 6.05 -30.62
C PRO A 71 -48.74 4.83 -30.00
N GLU A 72 -50.06 4.80 -30.15
CA GLU A 72 -50.97 3.72 -29.75
C GLU A 72 -50.47 2.38 -30.29
N LEU A 73 -49.87 1.57 -29.41
CA LEU A 73 -49.46 0.21 -29.73
C LEU A 73 -50.71 -0.68 -29.79
N PRO A 74 -50.74 -1.65 -30.74
CA PRO A 74 -51.88 -2.56 -30.89
C PRO A 74 -52.15 -3.34 -29.59
N PRO A 75 -53.40 -3.79 -29.38
CA PRO A 75 -53.78 -4.52 -28.18
C PRO A 75 -52.88 -5.75 -28.01
N ARG A 76 -52.01 -5.70 -26.99
CA ARG A 76 -51.18 -6.82 -26.57
C ARG A 76 -52.08 -7.98 -26.18
N GLU A 77 -51.88 -9.11 -26.84
CA GLU A 77 -52.49 -10.39 -26.45
C GLU A 77 -52.25 -10.66 -24.96
N PRO A 78 -53.19 -11.34 -24.26
CA PRO A 78 -53.05 -11.61 -22.84
C PRO A 78 -51.77 -12.41 -22.61
N GLU A 79 -50.80 -11.74 -21.99
CA GLU A 79 -49.49 -12.31 -21.72
C GLU A 79 -49.68 -13.61 -20.94
N ARG A 80 -49.20 -14.71 -21.53
CA ARG A 80 -48.98 -15.95 -20.80
C ARG A 80 -48.19 -15.58 -19.56
N SER A 81 -48.80 -15.70 -18.39
CA SER A 81 -48.11 -15.52 -17.13
C SER A 81 -47.05 -16.62 -17.05
N TRP A 82 -45.80 -16.25 -17.33
CA TRP A 82 -44.67 -17.07 -16.95
C TRP A 82 -44.63 -16.97 -15.42
N SER A 83 -45.27 -17.93 -14.75
CA SER A 83 -45.10 -18.11 -13.31
C SER A 83 -43.61 -18.28 -13.07
N ALA A 84 -43.00 -17.28 -12.43
CA ALA A 84 -41.60 -17.32 -12.11
C ALA A 84 -41.31 -18.60 -11.31
N PRO A 85 -40.32 -19.41 -11.71
CA PRO A 85 -39.99 -20.63 -11.00
C PRO A 85 -39.64 -20.31 -9.54
N ALA A 86 -39.99 -21.20 -8.61
CA ALA A 86 -39.93 -20.97 -7.17
C ALA A 86 -38.54 -20.50 -6.66
N TRP A 87 -37.45 -20.84 -7.36
CA TRP A 87 -36.11 -20.36 -7.02
C TRP A 87 -35.94 -18.83 -7.17
N LEU A 88 -36.69 -18.19 -8.06
CA LEU A 88 -36.64 -16.74 -8.28
C LEU A 88 -37.40 -15.97 -7.19
N ALA A 89 -38.48 -16.55 -6.65
CA ALA A 89 -39.22 -15.97 -5.53
C ALA A 89 -38.39 -15.96 -4.23
N ASN A 90 -37.61 -17.02 -3.98
CA ASN A 90 -36.68 -17.07 -2.85
C ASN A 90 -35.51 -16.07 -2.97
N ALA A 91 -35.05 -15.77 -4.18
CA ALA A 91 -34.01 -14.76 -4.41
C ALA A 91 -34.47 -13.32 -4.08
N GLN A 92 -35.77 -13.02 -4.27
CA GLN A 92 -36.34 -11.73 -3.86
C GLN A 92 -36.53 -11.62 -2.35
N ALA A 93 -36.84 -12.71 -1.66
CA ALA A 93 -36.93 -12.73 -0.19
C ALA A 93 -35.58 -12.40 0.48
N ALA A 94 -34.47 -12.93 -0.06
CA ALA A 94 -33.12 -12.66 0.45
C ALA A 94 -32.66 -11.20 0.26
N ARG A 95 -33.30 -10.43 -0.64
CA ARG A 95 -33.01 -8.99 -0.81
C ARG A 95 -33.75 -8.08 0.16
N ASN A 96 -34.81 -8.58 0.81
CA ASN A 96 -35.63 -7.82 1.75
C ASN A 96 -35.31 -8.15 3.22
N GLU A 97 -34.35 -9.04 3.49
CA GLU A 97 -33.80 -9.11 4.84
C GLU A 97 -33.09 -7.79 5.15
N PRO A 98 -33.44 -7.10 6.25
CA PRO A 98 -32.71 -5.93 6.68
C PRO A 98 -31.27 -6.38 6.93
N GLU A 99 -30.33 -5.78 6.19
CA GLU A 99 -28.91 -6.00 6.38
C GLU A 99 -28.60 -5.93 7.89
N PRO A 100 -27.89 -6.91 8.48
CA PRO A 100 -27.53 -6.85 9.88
C PRO A 100 -26.80 -5.53 10.10
N ALA A 101 -27.41 -4.65 10.90
CA ALA A 101 -26.93 -3.29 11.10
C ALA A 101 -25.43 -3.33 11.36
N THR A 102 -24.66 -2.88 10.37
CA THR A 102 -23.21 -2.73 10.52
C THR A 102 -22.99 -1.89 11.78
N PRO A 103 -22.19 -2.36 12.74
CA PRO A 103 -21.92 -1.58 13.93
C PRO A 103 -21.40 -0.20 13.48
N PRO A 104 -21.81 0.89 14.14
CA PRO A 104 -21.36 2.22 13.78
C PRO A 104 -19.82 2.24 13.78
N PRO A 105 -19.18 2.97 12.85
CA PRO A 105 -17.73 3.08 12.83
C PRO A 105 -17.27 3.53 14.22
N PRO A 106 -16.14 2.99 14.73
CA PRO A 106 -15.61 3.43 16.02
C PRO A 106 -15.45 4.94 15.98
N THR A 107 -16.08 5.62 16.94
CA THR A 107 -15.99 7.07 17.05
C THR A 107 -14.53 7.50 17.16
N ASP A 108 -14.18 8.69 16.66
CA ASP A 108 -12.79 9.20 16.63
C ASP A 108 -12.07 9.08 17.99
N GLN A 109 -12.80 9.12 19.11
CA GLN A 109 -12.23 8.91 20.44
C GLN A 109 -11.68 7.49 20.67
N GLN A 110 -12.37 6.45 20.17
CA GLN A 110 -11.87 5.07 20.26
C GLN A 110 -10.57 4.90 19.46
N THR A 111 -10.42 5.63 18.35
CA THR A 111 -9.18 5.60 17.57
C THR A 111 -8.02 6.26 18.31
N LEU A 112 -8.28 7.33 19.07
CA LEU A 112 -7.25 8.02 19.86
C LEU A 112 -6.78 7.19 21.06
N GLU A 113 -7.70 6.53 21.77
CA GLU A 113 -7.33 5.63 22.87
C GLU A 113 -6.49 4.44 22.38
N GLU A 114 -6.86 3.87 21.23
CA GLU A 114 -6.09 2.78 20.62
C GLU A 114 -4.68 3.23 20.20
N VAL A 115 -4.56 4.43 19.60
CA VAL A 115 -3.26 5.02 19.25
C VAL A 115 -2.42 5.29 20.50
N ALA A 116 -3.01 5.82 21.58
CA ALA A 116 -2.32 6.06 22.84
C ALA A 116 -1.79 4.75 23.45
N LEU A 117 -2.61 3.69 23.49
CA LEU A 117 -2.21 2.36 23.94
C LEU A 117 -1.10 1.77 23.07
N ARG A 118 -1.16 1.97 21.75
CA ARG A 118 -0.11 1.51 20.82
C ARG A 118 1.22 2.24 21.08
N MET A 119 1.20 3.55 21.31
CA MET A 119 2.40 4.31 21.65
C MET A 119 3.00 3.91 23.01
N GLU A 120 2.16 3.61 24.00
CA GLU A 120 2.63 3.10 25.31
C GLU A 120 3.32 1.75 25.17
N ARG A 121 2.73 0.82 24.39
CA ARG A 121 3.35 -0.49 24.09
C ARG A 121 4.71 -0.33 23.41
N ILE A 122 4.85 0.61 22.48
CA ILE A 122 6.12 0.91 21.82
C ILE A 122 7.14 1.42 22.86
N ARG A 123 6.76 2.36 23.73
CA ARG A 123 7.65 2.87 24.80
C ARG A 123 8.11 1.76 25.75
N GLN A 124 7.21 0.87 26.16
CA GLN A 124 7.54 -0.27 27.02
C GLN A 124 8.50 -1.25 26.34
N SER A 125 8.25 -1.58 25.07
CA SER A 125 9.16 -2.46 24.31
C SER A 125 10.56 -1.85 24.15
N ALA A 126 10.65 -0.55 23.87
CA ALA A 126 11.93 0.15 23.77
C ALA A 126 12.69 0.18 25.12
N ALA A 127 11.97 0.33 26.24
CA ALA A 127 12.57 0.24 27.57
C ALA A 127 13.10 -1.17 27.86
N ALA A 128 12.35 -2.22 27.53
CA ALA A 128 12.79 -3.60 27.70
C ALA A 128 14.06 -3.93 26.89
N VAL A 129 14.16 -3.42 25.64
CA VAL A 129 15.36 -3.58 24.81
C VAL A 129 16.57 -2.89 25.45
N ARG A 130 16.41 -1.67 26.00
CA ARG A 130 17.51 -0.99 26.71
C ARG A 130 17.97 -1.75 27.95
N HIS A 131 17.04 -2.27 28.75
CA HIS A 131 17.40 -3.09 29.91
C HIS A 131 18.13 -4.36 29.50
N SER A 132 17.68 -5.03 28.44
CA SER A 132 18.34 -6.23 27.93
C SER A 132 19.76 -5.92 27.43
N ALA A 133 19.94 -4.79 26.73
CA ALA A 133 21.25 -4.36 26.26
C ALA A 133 22.22 -4.04 27.42
N GLU A 134 21.70 -3.51 28.54
CA GLU A 134 22.51 -3.22 29.73
C GLU A 134 22.87 -4.49 30.51
N THR A 135 21.99 -5.50 30.55
CA THR A 135 22.26 -6.79 31.19
C THR A 135 23.19 -7.68 30.38
N ASP A 136 23.08 -7.65 29.05
CA ASP A 136 23.95 -8.41 28.13
C ASP A 136 25.25 -7.69 27.78
N ALA A 137 25.44 -6.44 28.24
CA ALA A 137 26.70 -5.74 28.05
C ALA A 137 27.82 -6.54 28.73
N PRO A 138 28.76 -7.13 27.96
CA PRO A 138 29.81 -7.95 28.55
C PRO A 138 30.66 -7.08 29.46
N ALA A 139 30.98 -7.60 30.66
CA ALA A 139 31.77 -6.92 31.70
C ALA A 139 33.15 -6.38 31.24
N HIS A 140 33.56 -6.66 30.01
CA HIS A 140 34.79 -6.21 29.38
C HIS A 140 34.78 -4.74 28.91
N SER A 141 33.65 -4.02 28.90
CA SER A 141 33.61 -2.60 28.47
C SER A 141 33.84 -1.60 29.60
N ARG A 142 33.82 -2.02 30.88
CA ARG A 142 33.97 -1.11 32.04
C ARG A 142 35.42 -0.69 32.35
N ALA A 143 36.41 -1.12 31.58
CA ALA A 143 37.81 -0.81 31.86
C ALA A 143 38.62 -0.50 30.59
N ARG A 144 38.30 0.61 29.93
CA ARG A 144 39.39 1.50 29.52
C ARG A 144 39.14 2.84 30.18
N PRO A 145 39.90 3.21 31.24
CA PRO A 145 39.99 4.62 31.57
C PRO A 145 40.36 5.31 30.27
N ARG A 146 39.56 6.30 29.91
CA ARG A 146 39.84 7.25 28.84
C ARG A 146 41.23 7.79 29.13
N ALA A 147 42.24 7.15 28.52
CA ALA A 147 43.58 7.67 28.50
C ALA A 147 43.41 9.07 27.95
N GLU A 148 43.64 10.03 28.83
CA GLU A 148 43.72 11.44 28.53
C GLU A 148 44.67 11.54 27.34
N LEU A 149 44.10 11.63 26.14
CA LEU A 149 44.87 11.92 24.95
C LEU A 149 45.21 13.40 25.12
N GLU A 150 46.27 13.68 25.87
CA GLU A 150 46.93 14.97 25.87
C GLU A 150 47.23 15.28 24.41
N VAL A 151 46.41 16.16 23.84
CA VAL A 151 46.64 16.74 22.52
C VAL A 151 47.82 17.68 22.72
N GLU A 152 49.02 17.18 22.48
CA GLU A 152 50.23 18.00 22.34
C GLU A 152 49.97 19.11 21.31
N PRO A 153 49.97 20.40 21.70
CA PRO A 153 49.79 21.50 20.76
C PRO A 153 51.10 21.73 20.01
N GLY A 154 51.36 20.95 18.96
CA GLY A 154 52.63 21.08 18.23
C GLY A 154 52.73 20.47 16.84
N VAL A 155 51.75 19.68 16.37
CA VAL A 155 51.85 19.09 15.03
C VAL A 155 51.25 20.03 14.00
N THR A 156 52.11 20.85 13.40
CA THR A 156 51.79 21.61 12.19
C THR A 156 51.61 20.62 11.04
N LEU A 157 50.35 20.33 10.69
CA LEU A 157 50.04 19.54 9.50
C LEU A 157 50.47 20.33 8.24
N PRO A 158 51.27 19.75 7.33
CA PRO A 158 51.59 20.40 6.07
C PRO A 158 50.31 20.54 5.24
N ALA A 159 50.02 21.78 4.84
CA ALA A 159 48.96 22.11 3.91
C ALA A 159 49.25 21.44 2.55
N GLY A 160 48.53 20.36 2.25
CA GLY A 160 48.52 19.80 0.90
C GLY A 160 48.53 18.27 0.87
N SER A 161 47.38 17.66 1.14
CA SER A 161 47.09 16.33 0.57
C SER A 161 45.58 16.05 0.60
N LEU A 162 44.80 16.90 -0.05
CA LEU A 162 43.50 16.48 -0.58
C LEU A 162 43.78 15.65 -1.84
N ARG A 163 44.07 14.37 -1.66
CA ARG A 163 43.89 13.43 -2.77
C ARG A 163 42.40 13.15 -2.88
N ALA A 164 41.80 13.73 -3.91
CA ALA A 164 40.52 13.29 -4.43
C ALA A 164 40.63 11.78 -4.67
N VAL A 165 39.89 11.02 -3.87
CA VAL A 165 39.56 9.64 -4.23
C VAL A 165 38.54 9.77 -5.36
N ASP A 166 39.01 9.53 -6.58
CA ASP A 166 38.20 9.27 -7.75
C ASP A 166 37.13 8.24 -7.39
N LEU A 167 35.87 8.67 -7.37
CA LEU A 167 34.72 7.77 -7.40
C LEU A 167 34.74 7.12 -8.78
N GLU A 168 35.36 5.95 -8.86
CA GLU A 168 35.38 5.12 -10.06
C GLU A 168 33.94 4.74 -10.43
N ALA A 169 33.47 5.32 -11.54
CA ALA A 169 32.15 5.07 -12.09
C ALA A 169 32.02 3.61 -12.50
N ALA A 170 31.11 2.89 -11.86
CA ALA A 170 30.79 1.51 -12.21
C ALA A 170 30.27 1.42 -13.67
N PRO A 171 30.71 0.43 -14.46
CA PRO A 171 30.27 0.26 -15.85
C PRO A 171 28.81 -0.20 -15.91
N HIS A 172 28.01 0.50 -16.72
CA HIS A 172 26.64 0.12 -17.08
C HIS A 172 26.60 -1.27 -17.74
N PRO A 173 25.69 -2.18 -17.33
CA PRO A 173 25.47 -3.42 -18.06
C PRO A 173 24.85 -3.13 -19.43
N SER A 174 25.51 -3.66 -20.44
CA SER A 174 25.17 -3.54 -21.86
C SER A 174 23.77 -4.06 -22.16
N ARG A 175 23.01 -3.26 -22.91
CA ARG A 175 21.81 -3.68 -23.66
C ARG A 175 22.19 -4.85 -24.58
N VAL A 176 21.69 -6.04 -24.27
CA VAL A 176 21.62 -7.14 -25.23
C VAL A 176 20.35 -6.95 -26.04
N ALA A 177 20.53 -6.60 -27.31
CA ALA A 177 19.50 -6.67 -28.32
C ALA A 177 19.42 -8.11 -28.84
N VAL A 178 18.27 -8.77 -28.66
CA VAL A 178 17.71 -9.79 -29.56
C VAL A 178 16.19 -9.71 -29.43
#